data_AF-A0A4S4KN25-F1
#
_entry.id   AF-A0A4S4KN25-F1
#
_cell.length_a   1.000
_cell.length_b   1.000
_cell.length_c   1.000
_cell.angle_alpha   90.00
_cell.angle_beta   90.00
_cell.angle_gamma   90.00
#
_symmetry.space_group_name_H-M   'P 1'
#
loop_
_entity.id
_entity.type
_entity.pdbx_description
1 polymer ?
#
loop_
_entity_poly.entity_id
_entity_poly.type
_entity_poly.pdbx_seq_one_letter_code
_entity_poly.pdbx_strand_id
1 'polypeptide(L)'
;MSLAMVLQTTSLNQDISQRIWWSTGIRVELTATRRTALHRYTFPAGTVNPRIMVDVTNDGQQSSTDPIMLLNATSARVTGGSSFAASFGPGRYRAFTCVDFKGDGFDLGPPEQSGAWLGNSGIQQTTNFEQLYFGFREQLGALFTFKPKSTSETTSILARVGVSFISSDQACANAESEVPDFDFTSVQQAAFSEWNELLGRVQVQTQDVEDEIVELFYSSFYRTHISPADYTGENPLWNSTEPYYDSFYCNWDTFRTLYSFMALHDPVNFSRILECGLLGWLPECRGATAQQFIQGGSNGDPILGEFFVKFHEHADALNVSASGLYAALLADAEDQPPNWDLQGRQANTWKALGMHLTICEANACVSLTSRVALEYAFGDFTISQVAKVLGFTNDSAKYAQRAGNFVNNWNPDTAVPGRPDIVGMMQPRFANGTFNFTDPRHCSVNDPLQSTCFLNAVNTDGFYEGSPIVVSALLH
;
A
#
# COMPACT_ATOMS: atom_id res chain seq x y z
N MET A 1 -0.05 8.17 11.71
CA MET A 1 -1.52 8.30 11.66
C MET A 1 -2.03 7.14 10.83
N SER A 2 -2.88 6.26 11.37
CA SER A 2 -3.50 5.19 10.58
C SER A 2 -4.87 5.70 10.17
N LEU A 3 -4.96 6.15 8.93
CA LEU A 3 -6.15 6.76 8.38
C LEU A 3 -6.98 5.65 7.73
N ALA A 4 -7.98 5.20 8.48
CA ALA A 4 -8.92 4.21 7.99
C ALA A 4 -9.62 4.73 6.72
N MET A 5 -9.74 3.84 5.74
CA MET A 5 -10.42 4.08 4.48
C MET A 5 -11.90 4.36 4.75
N VAL A 6 -12.30 5.63 4.69
CA VAL A 6 -13.71 6.01 4.63
C VAL A 6 -14.03 6.26 3.15
N LEU A 7 -14.55 5.23 2.49
CA LEU A 7 -15.00 5.35 1.11
C LEU A 7 -16.26 6.25 1.06
N GLN A 8 -16.22 7.33 0.31
CA GLN A 8 -17.33 8.27 0.22
C GLN A 8 -18.46 7.69 -0.66
N THR A 9 -19.71 7.75 -0.23
CA THR A 9 -20.85 7.76 -1.15
C THR A 9 -21.51 9.13 -1.09
N THR A 10 -21.78 9.68 -2.27
CA THR A 10 -22.17 11.06 -2.51
C THR A 10 -23.54 11.41 -1.91
N SER A 11 -23.54 12.30 -0.92
CA SER A 11 -24.46 13.46 -0.88
C SER A 11 -23.90 14.51 0.07
N LEU A 12 -23.63 15.71 -0.44
CA LEU A 12 -23.12 16.88 0.28
C LEU A 12 -23.82 17.12 1.62
N ASN A 13 -23.08 16.87 2.71
CA ASN A 13 -22.95 17.66 3.95
C ASN A 13 -22.53 16.76 5.13
N GLN A 14 -21.37 17.05 5.71
CA GLN A 14 -20.91 16.64 7.06
C GLN A 14 -20.69 15.14 7.37
N ASP A 15 -20.77 14.21 6.42
CA ASP A 15 -20.69 12.77 6.73
C ASP A 15 -19.38 12.12 6.25
N ILE A 16 -18.50 11.75 7.19
CA ILE A 16 -17.36 10.82 6.99
C ILE A 16 -17.83 9.40 7.28
N SER A 17 -19.01 9.02 6.81
CA SER A 17 -19.48 7.63 6.81
C SER A 17 -19.82 7.17 5.41
N GLN A 18 -19.41 5.95 5.06
CA GLN A 18 -19.96 5.24 3.90
C GLN A 18 -21.47 5.05 4.12
N ARG A 19 -22.34 5.50 3.21
CA ARG A 19 -23.77 5.15 3.25
C ARG A 19 -24.15 4.31 2.04
N ILE A 20 -24.38 3.02 2.25
CA ILE A 20 -24.75 2.09 1.16
C ILE A 20 -26.15 1.55 1.42
N TRP A 21 -27.02 1.68 0.41
CA TRP A 21 -28.34 1.07 0.37
C TRP A 21 -28.30 -0.18 -0.51
N TRP A 22 -28.67 -1.33 0.05
CA TRP A 22 -28.79 -2.58 -0.69
C TRP A 22 -30.21 -2.73 -1.24
N SER A 23 -30.40 -3.61 -2.24
CA SER A 23 -31.73 -3.98 -2.76
C SER A 23 -32.67 -4.57 -1.68
N THR A 24 -32.13 -4.92 -0.52
CA THR A 24 -32.84 -5.40 0.68
C THR A 24 -33.36 -4.27 1.58
N GLY A 25 -33.06 -3.00 1.30
CA GLY A 25 -33.43 -1.85 2.12
C GLY A 25 -32.62 -1.68 3.41
N ILE A 26 -31.55 -2.47 3.59
CA ILE A 26 -30.62 -2.35 4.72
C ILE A 26 -29.69 -1.16 4.44
N ARG A 27 -29.57 -0.25 5.42
CA ARG A 27 -28.58 0.84 5.40
C ARG A 27 -27.33 0.40 6.13
N VAL A 28 -26.18 0.62 5.52
CA VAL A 28 -24.86 0.38 6.14
C VAL A 28 -24.13 1.69 6.32
N GLU A 29 -23.62 1.92 7.53
CA GLU A 29 -22.79 3.07 7.89
C GLU A 29 -21.47 2.58 8.50
N LEU A 30 -20.33 3.14 8.09
CA LEU A 30 -19.00 2.70 8.52
C LEU A 30 -18.18 3.89 9.04
N THR A 31 -17.48 3.69 10.15
CA THR A 31 -16.44 4.58 10.68
C THR A 31 -15.30 3.72 11.25
N ALA A 32 -14.16 4.32 11.59
CA ALA A 32 -13.01 3.56 12.05
C ALA A 32 -11.99 4.39 12.86
N THR A 33 -11.19 3.66 13.63
CA THR A 33 -9.97 4.09 14.31
C THR A 33 -8.76 3.45 13.61
N ARG A 34 -7.57 3.55 14.22
CA ARG A 34 -6.32 3.04 13.66
C ARG A 34 -6.35 1.57 13.27
N ARG A 35 -6.95 0.69 14.09
CA ARG A 35 -6.97 -0.79 13.89
C ARG A 35 -8.35 -1.40 14.13
N THR A 36 -9.39 -0.57 14.19
CA THR A 36 -10.76 -1.02 14.47
C THR A 36 -11.75 -0.30 13.58
N ALA A 37 -12.63 -1.03 12.90
CA ALA A 37 -13.80 -0.47 12.24
C ALA A 37 -15.05 -0.65 13.10
N LEU A 38 -15.96 0.31 13.06
CA LEU A 38 -17.27 0.23 13.68
C LEU A 38 -18.34 0.41 12.61
N HIS A 39 -19.13 -0.63 12.41
CA HIS A 39 -20.18 -0.68 11.41
C HIS A 39 -21.54 -0.51 12.08
N ARG A 40 -22.49 0.15 11.41
CA ARG A 40 -23.90 0.22 11.81
C ARG A 40 -24.77 -0.31 10.67
N TYR A 41 -25.41 -1.45 10.91
CA TYR A 41 -26.38 -2.06 10.01
C TYR A 41 -27.79 -1.72 10.47
N THR A 42 -28.51 -0.90 9.73
CA THR A 42 -29.90 -0.53 10.00
C THR A 42 -30.84 -1.35 9.12
N PHE A 43 -31.52 -2.31 9.73
CA PHE A 43 -32.54 -3.14 9.10
C PHE A 43 -33.89 -2.40 9.05
N PRO A 44 -34.64 -2.50 7.93
CA PRO A 44 -35.92 -1.80 7.78
C PRO A 44 -36.99 -2.32 8.75
N ALA A 45 -38.00 -1.49 9.03
CA ALA A 45 -39.20 -1.94 9.75
C ALA A 45 -39.85 -3.13 9.02
N GLY A 46 -40.43 -4.05 9.79
CA GLY A 46 -40.96 -5.33 9.29
C GLY A 46 -39.94 -6.46 9.23
N THR A 47 -38.65 -6.18 9.49
CA THR A 47 -37.61 -7.24 9.55
C THR A 47 -37.89 -8.17 10.73
N VAL A 48 -38.14 -9.44 10.44
CA VAL A 48 -38.36 -10.48 11.46
C VAL A 48 -37.04 -11.12 11.91
N ASN A 49 -36.11 -11.30 10.97
CA ASN A 49 -34.84 -12.00 11.20
C ASN A 49 -33.65 -11.16 10.70
N PRO A 50 -33.18 -10.15 11.45
CA PRO A 50 -31.92 -9.48 11.16
C PRO A 50 -30.78 -10.50 11.09
N ARG A 51 -30.12 -10.60 9.93
CA ARG A 51 -29.03 -11.57 9.70
C ARG A 51 -27.75 -10.84 9.34
N ILE A 52 -26.66 -11.26 9.98
CA ILE A 52 -25.31 -10.75 9.69
C ILE A 52 -24.40 -11.96 9.45
N MET A 53 -23.62 -11.88 8.36
CA MET A 53 -22.62 -12.86 7.99
C MET A 53 -21.23 -12.24 8.18
N VAL A 54 -20.32 -13.02 8.76
CA VAL A 54 -18.90 -12.67 8.90
C VAL A 54 -18.11 -13.67 8.08
N ASP A 55 -17.38 -13.21 7.08
CA ASP A 55 -16.43 -14.03 6.29
C ASP A 55 -15.01 -13.68 6.76
N VAL A 56 -14.24 -14.68 7.18
CA VAL A 56 -12.88 -14.49 7.72
C VAL A 56 -11.78 -14.79 6.70
N THR A 57 -12.16 -15.10 5.46
CA THR A 57 -11.26 -15.68 4.42
C THR A 57 -11.36 -14.98 3.07
N ASN A 58 -12.38 -14.18 2.81
CA ASN A 58 -12.54 -13.50 1.53
C ASN A 58 -11.62 -12.28 1.41
N ASP A 59 -10.49 -12.46 0.73
CA ASP A 59 -9.53 -11.43 0.35
C ASP A 59 -9.74 -10.90 -1.08
N GLY A 60 -10.84 -11.28 -1.74
CA GLY A 60 -11.12 -10.96 -3.14
C GLY A 60 -10.33 -11.78 -4.16
N GLN A 61 -9.05 -12.09 -3.89
CA GLN A 61 -8.22 -12.97 -4.73
C GLN A 61 -8.53 -14.46 -4.53
N GLN A 62 -9.25 -14.80 -3.46
CA GLN A 62 -9.53 -16.17 -3.02
C GLN A 62 -8.24 -16.95 -2.72
N SER A 63 -7.30 -16.28 -2.05
CA SER A 63 -5.96 -16.85 -1.81
C SER A 63 -5.78 -17.45 -0.42
N SER A 64 -6.81 -17.38 0.44
CA SER A 64 -6.80 -17.83 1.83
C SER A 64 -6.35 -19.29 2.00
N THR A 65 -5.44 -19.53 2.94
CA THR A 65 -5.01 -20.85 3.41
C THR A 65 -4.93 -20.89 4.93
N ASP A 66 -5.01 -22.09 5.51
CA ASP A 66 -4.92 -22.30 6.95
C ASP A 66 -5.90 -21.45 7.78
N PRO A 67 -7.18 -21.33 7.38
CA PRO A 67 -8.11 -20.49 8.12
C PRO A 67 -8.42 -21.08 9.50
N ILE A 68 -8.42 -20.20 10.49
CA ILE A 68 -8.86 -20.45 11.85
C ILE A 68 -10.06 -19.57 12.16
N MET A 69 -11.04 -20.11 12.87
CA MET A 69 -12.18 -19.33 13.34
C MET A 69 -12.76 -19.93 14.61
N LEU A 70 -13.05 -19.08 15.59
CA LEU A 70 -13.84 -19.42 16.76
C LEU A 70 -15.07 -18.50 16.81
N LEU A 71 -16.23 -19.14 16.90
CA LEU A 71 -17.53 -18.53 17.03
C LEU A 71 -18.05 -18.76 18.46
N ASN A 72 -18.47 -17.69 19.13
CA ASN A 72 -19.20 -17.77 20.40
C ASN A 72 -20.71 -17.63 20.15
N ALA A 73 -21.45 -18.73 20.31
CA ALA A 73 -22.89 -18.76 20.09
C ALA A 73 -23.71 -17.92 21.09
N THR A 74 -23.12 -17.54 22.24
CA THR A 74 -23.80 -16.73 23.27
C THR A 74 -23.55 -15.24 23.08
N SER A 75 -22.29 -14.82 22.90
CA SER A 75 -21.95 -13.40 22.73
C SER A 75 -21.99 -12.92 21.28
N ALA A 76 -22.16 -13.84 20.31
CA ALA A 76 -21.95 -13.61 18.90
C ALA A 76 -20.53 -13.15 18.51
N ARG A 77 -19.54 -13.25 19.41
CA ARG A 77 -18.14 -12.93 19.07
C ARG A 77 -17.61 -13.92 18.03
N VAL A 78 -16.92 -13.39 17.03
CA VAL A 78 -16.15 -14.17 16.06
C VAL A 78 -14.69 -13.74 16.14
N THR A 79 -13.80 -14.69 16.42
CA THR A 79 -12.37 -14.49 16.23
C THR A 79 -11.90 -15.39 15.11
N GLY A 80 -10.89 -14.95 14.36
CA GLY A 80 -10.38 -15.77 13.28
C GLY A 80 -9.22 -15.12 12.55
N GLY A 81 -8.73 -15.81 11.53
CA GLY A 81 -7.68 -15.34 10.67
C GLY A 81 -7.25 -16.39 9.67
N SER A 82 -6.45 -15.99 8.70
CA SER A 82 -5.95 -16.87 7.66
C SER A 82 -4.61 -16.35 7.12
N SER A 83 -3.91 -17.21 6.40
CA SER A 83 -2.77 -16.86 5.57
C SER A 83 -3.26 -16.46 4.18
N PHE A 84 -2.83 -15.33 3.67
CA PHE A 84 -3.22 -14.77 2.37
C PHE A 84 -1.98 -14.57 1.49
N ALA A 85 -2.15 -14.70 0.17
CA ALA A 85 -1.10 -14.35 -0.78
C ALA A 85 -0.87 -12.84 -0.77
N ALA A 86 0.40 -12.44 -0.92
CA ALA A 86 0.69 -11.06 -1.29
C ALA A 86 0.07 -10.76 -2.66
N SER A 87 -0.47 -9.55 -2.83
CA SER A 87 -1.16 -9.16 -4.07
C SER A 87 -0.28 -9.34 -5.31
N PHE A 88 0.85 -8.63 -5.36
CA PHE A 88 1.82 -8.73 -6.43
C PHE A 88 3.19 -9.11 -5.88
N GLY A 89 3.32 -10.31 -5.32
CA GLY A 89 4.57 -10.78 -4.73
C GLY A 89 4.57 -12.28 -4.44
N PRO A 90 5.75 -12.86 -4.16
CA PRO A 90 5.88 -14.29 -3.90
C PRO A 90 5.52 -14.68 -2.46
N GLY A 91 5.40 -13.69 -1.56
CA GLY A 91 5.17 -13.90 -0.13
C GLY A 91 3.72 -14.19 0.23
N ARG A 92 3.53 -14.56 1.49
CA ARG A 92 2.21 -14.66 2.15
C ARG A 92 2.27 -13.91 3.47
N TYR A 93 1.12 -13.44 3.93
CA TYR A 93 0.97 -12.79 5.23
C TYR A 93 -0.20 -13.39 5.99
N ARG A 94 -0.24 -13.20 7.31
CA ARG A 94 -1.39 -13.61 8.12
C ARG A 94 -2.14 -12.37 8.57
N ALA A 95 -3.45 -12.39 8.43
CA ALA A 95 -4.32 -11.37 9.01
C ALA A 95 -5.38 -12.04 9.88
N PHE A 96 -5.71 -11.37 10.97
CA PHE A 96 -6.62 -11.84 12.01
C PHE A 96 -7.66 -10.77 12.30
N THR A 97 -8.84 -11.23 12.72
CA THR A 97 -9.99 -10.39 13.02
C THR A 97 -10.63 -10.79 14.35
N CYS A 98 -11.27 -9.81 14.99
CA CYS A 98 -12.16 -9.99 16.14
C CYS A 98 -13.41 -9.15 15.91
N VAL A 99 -14.57 -9.79 15.84
CA VAL A 99 -15.86 -9.15 15.56
C VAL A 99 -16.80 -9.34 16.74
N ASP A 100 -17.30 -8.23 17.26
CA ASP A 100 -18.31 -8.17 18.31
C ASP A 100 -19.55 -7.41 17.85
N PHE A 101 -20.71 -7.74 18.43
CA PHE A 101 -21.99 -7.11 18.09
C PHE A 101 -22.66 -6.45 19.29
N LYS A 102 -23.36 -5.34 19.04
CA LYS A 102 -24.17 -4.63 20.04
C LYS A 102 -25.41 -4.01 19.39
N GLY A 103 -26.52 -3.95 20.12
CA GLY A 103 -27.71 -3.21 19.68
C GLY A 103 -27.47 -1.71 19.81
N ASP A 104 -27.85 -0.93 18.81
CA ASP A 104 -27.78 0.53 18.86
C ASP A 104 -28.97 1.08 19.66
N GLY A 105 -28.73 1.40 20.94
CA GLY A 105 -29.76 1.91 21.85
C GLY A 105 -30.73 0.85 22.41
N PHE A 106 -30.41 -0.44 22.30
CA PHE A 106 -31.17 -1.53 22.92
C PHE A 106 -30.28 -2.73 23.25
N ASP A 107 -30.75 -3.63 24.11
CA ASP A 107 -30.07 -4.90 24.37
C ASP A 107 -30.33 -5.89 23.23
N LEU A 108 -29.27 -6.27 22.53
CA LEU A 108 -29.34 -7.22 21.41
C LEU A 108 -29.64 -8.65 21.89
N GLY A 109 -29.21 -8.99 23.12
CA GLY A 109 -29.22 -10.36 23.62
C GLY A 109 -28.35 -11.34 22.80
N PRO A 110 -28.36 -12.64 23.16
CA PRO A 110 -27.73 -13.67 22.35
C PRO A 110 -28.45 -13.84 21.00
N PRO A 111 -27.76 -14.28 19.95
CA PRO A 111 -28.40 -14.57 18.67
C PRO A 111 -29.44 -15.70 18.82
N GLU A 112 -30.58 -15.60 18.11
CA GLU A 112 -31.60 -16.67 18.08
C GLU A 112 -31.09 -17.89 17.31
N GLN A 113 -30.24 -17.66 16.30
CA GLN A 113 -29.55 -18.70 15.56
C GLN A 113 -28.11 -18.27 15.30
N SER A 114 -27.17 -19.18 15.50
CA SER A 114 -25.77 -19.02 15.12
C SER A 114 -25.29 -20.29 14.44
N GLY A 115 -24.46 -20.13 13.42
CA GLY A 115 -23.80 -21.26 12.79
C GLY A 115 -22.58 -20.79 12.02
N ALA A 116 -21.67 -21.70 11.76
CA ALA A 116 -20.59 -21.46 10.82
C ALA A 116 -20.99 -21.95 9.42
N TRP A 117 -20.25 -21.52 8.42
CA TRP A 117 -20.44 -21.93 7.04
C TRP A 117 -19.09 -22.11 6.34
N LEU A 118 -19.04 -23.04 5.40
CA LEU A 118 -17.86 -23.35 4.60
C LEU A 118 -18.29 -23.49 3.12
N GLY A 119 -17.80 -22.60 2.28
CA GLY A 119 -18.31 -22.38 0.91
C GLY A 119 -19.81 -22.10 0.94
N ASN A 120 -20.60 -22.87 0.20
CA ASN A 120 -22.06 -22.71 0.17
C ASN A 120 -22.80 -23.60 1.19
N SER A 121 -22.09 -24.17 2.18
CA SER A 121 -22.65 -25.13 3.12
C SER A 121 -22.64 -24.61 4.55
N GLY A 122 -23.81 -24.57 5.19
CA GLY A 122 -23.89 -24.36 6.64
C GLY A 122 -23.33 -25.57 7.38
N ILE A 123 -22.46 -25.33 8.36
CA ILE A 123 -21.89 -26.35 9.23
C ILE A 123 -22.65 -26.37 10.53
N GLN A 124 -23.30 -27.50 10.81
CA GLN A 124 -24.01 -27.72 12.06
C GLN A 124 -23.04 -28.33 13.08
N GLN A 125 -23.23 -28.00 14.37
CA GLN A 125 -22.57 -28.62 15.54
C GLN A 125 -21.12 -28.23 15.87
N THR A 126 -20.44 -27.41 15.08
CA THR A 126 -19.14 -26.86 15.49
C THR A 126 -19.13 -25.34 15.41
N THR A 127 -18.44 -24.73 16.37
CA THR A 127 -18.13 -23.31 16.40
C THR A 127 -16.62 -23.04 16.39
N ASN A 128 -15.80 -24.10 16.40
CA ASN A 128 -14.35 -24.00 16.32
C ASN A 128 -13.87 -24.65 15.02
N PHE A 129 -13.13 -23.90 14.23
CA PHE A 129 -12.64 -24.28 12.92
C PHE A 129 -11.13 -24.07 12.85
N GLU A 130 -10.45 -25.13 12.47
CA GLU A 130 -9.04 -25.11 12.11
C GLU A 130 -8.90 -25.99 10.87
N GLN A 131 -8.63 -25.36 9.73
CA GLN A 131 -8.46 -26.10 8.48
C GLN A 131 -6.98 -26.18 8.15
N LEU A 132 -6.42 -27.39 8.22
CA LEU A 132 -4.98 -27.65 8.03
C LEU A 132 -4.59 -28.08 6.60
N TYR A 133 -5.55 -28.15 5.66
CA TYR A 133 -5.31 -28.66 4.31
C TYR A 133 -5.49 -27.57 3.24
N PHE A 134 -4.47 -27.43 2.38
CA PHE A 134 -4.43 -26.50 1.24
C PHE A 134 -5.46 -26.88 0.16
N GLY A 135 -6.16 -25.89 -0.42
CA GLY A 135 -7.08 -26.09 -1.54
C GLY A 135 -8.50 -26.56 -1.17
N PHE A 136 -8.93 -26.36 0.08
CA PHE A 136 -10.34 -26.53 0.46
C PHE A 136 -11.15 -25.26 0.12
N ARG A 137 -12.48 -25.43 0.08
CA ARG A 137 -13.47 -24.45 -0.38
C ARG A 137 -13.19 -23.00 0.07
N GLU A 138 -13.44 -22.09 -0.85
CA GLU A 138 -12.90 -20.72 -0.92
C GLU A 138 -13.22 -19.80 0.27
N GLN A 139 -14.24 -20.11 1.05
CA GLN A 139 -14.75 -19.18 2.06
C GLN A 139 -15.22 -19.88 3.34
N LEU A 140 -14.89 -19.33 4.51
CA LEU A 140 -15.27 -19.76 5.85
C LEU A 140 -15.79 -18.56 6.63
N GLY A 141 -16.83 -18.77 7.41
CA GLY A 141 -17.35 -17.70 8.25
C GLY A 141 -18.41 -18.11 9.26
N ALA A 142 -18.97 -17.10 9.91
CA ALA A 142 -20.09 -17.21 10.82
C ALA A 142 -21.35 -16.55 10.23
N LEU A 143 -22.51 -17.05 10.63
CA LEU A 143 -23.82 -16.50 10.31
C LEU A 143 -24.64 -16.39 11.60
N PHE A 144 -25.20 -15.21 11.83
CA PHE A 144 -26.06 -14.93 12.96
C PHE A 144 -27.44 -14.49 12.50
N THR A 145 -28.46 -14.95 13.21
CA THR A 145 -29.80 -14.36 13.21
C THR A 145 -30.05 -13.76 14.59
N PHE A 146 -30.28 -12.46 14.64
CA PHE A 146 -30.59 -11.73 15.87
C PHE A 146 -32.09 -11.50 16.01
N LYS A 147 -32.53 -11.19 17.22
CA LYS A 147 -33.89 -10.70 17.45
C LYS A 147 -33.96 -9.20 17.12
N PRO A 148 -34.95 -8.74 16.34
CA PRO A 148 -35.11 -7.31 16.10
C PRO A 148 -35.52 -6.57 17.37
N LYS A 149 -35.19 -5.28 17.47
CA LYS A 149 -35.66 -4.40 18.55
C LYS A 149 -37.19 -4.40 18.63
N SER A 150 -37.82 -4.26 17.45
CA SER A 150 -39.24 -4.41 17.20
C SER A 150 -39.45 -4.70 15.72
N THR A 151 -40.55 -5.38 15.37
CA THR A 151 -40.94 -5.55 13.96
C THR A 151 -41.63 -4.31 13.39
N SER A 152 -42.06 -3.36 14.22
CA SER A 152 -42.69 -2.10 13.77
C SER A 152 -41.71 -0.94 13.56
N GLU A 153 -40.46 -1.11 13.97
CA GLU A 153 -39.40 -0.09 13.92
C GLU A 153 -38.18 -0.62 13.18
N THR A 154 -37.27 0.27 12.79
CA THR A 154 -35.95 -0.14 12.30
C THR A 154 -35.13 -0.76 13.42
N THR A 155 -34.34 -1.79 13.11
CA THR A 155 -33.38 -2.39 14.05
C THR A 155 -31.97 -2.05 13.61
N SER A 156 -31.19 -1.40 14.48
CA SER A 156 -29.80 -1.03 14.19
C SER A 156 -28.84 -1.88 15.01
N ILE A 157 -27.96 -2.62 14.34
CA ILE A 157 -26.95 -3.48 14.98
C ILE A 157 -25.57 -2.92 14.65
N LEU A 158 -24.78 -2.68 15.69
CA LEU A 158 -23.38 -2.28 15.58
C LEU A 158 -22.49 -3.51 15.51
N ALA A 159 -21.48 -3.48 14.65
CA ALA A 159 -20.42 -4.49 14.60
C ALA A 159 -19.06 -3.80 14.78
N ARG A 160 -18.33 -4.16 15.83
CA ARG A 160 -16.96 -3.68 16.08
C ARG A 160 -16.00 -4.73 15.55
N VAL A 161 -15.13 -4.34 14.62
CA VAL A 161 -14.23 -5.22 13.89
C VAL A 161 -12.79 -4.77 14.16
N GLY A 162 -12.08 -5.48 15.02
CA GLY A 162 -10.64 -5.30 15.22
C GLY A 162 -9.85 -6.13 14.22
N VAL A 163 -8.70 -5.61 13.80
CA VAL A 163 -7.77 -6.31 12.91
C VAL A 163 -6.36 -6.37 13.51
N SER A 164 -5.60 -7.40 13.13
CA SER A 164 -4.17 -7.50 13.44
C SER A 164 -3.44 -8.43 12.46
N PHE A 165 -2.14 -8.21 12.21
CA PHE A 165 -1.30 -9.19 11.52
C PHE A 165 -0.55 -10.14 12.47
N ILE A 166 -0.76 -10.01 13.78
CA ILE A 166 -0.07 -10.81 14.82
C ILE A 166 -0.95 -11.99 15.27
N SER A 167 -2.15 -11.70 15.78
CA SER A 167 -3.06 -12.73 16.30
C SER A 167 -4.49 -12.21 16.45
N SER A 168 -5.45 -13.13 16.60
CA SER A 168 -6.84 -12.76 16.91
C SER A 168 -6.98 -12.15 18.31
N ASP A 169 -6.13 -12.52 19.27
CA ASP A 169 -6.10 -11.90 20.61
C ASP A 169 -5.67 -10.43 20.53
N GLN A 170 -4.65 -10.13 19.72
CA GLN A 170 -4.23 -8.74 19.45
C GLN A 170 -5.34 -7.97 18.72
N ALA A 171 -6.03 -8.59 17.76
CA ALA A 171 -7.17 -7.98 17.08
C ALA A 171 -8.30 -7.63 18.06
N CYS A 172 -8.62 -8.51 19.02
CA CYS A 172 -9.59 -8.21 20.07
C CYS A 172 -9.11 -7.09 21.01
N ALA A 173 -7.84 -7.11 21.43
CA ALA A 173 -7.28 -6.06 22.28
C ALA A 173 -7.30 -4.68 21.58
N ASN A 174 -6.99 -4.63 20.28
CA ASN A 174 -7.12 -3.42 19.47
C ASN A 174 -8.58 -2.92 19.45
N ALA A 175 -9.54 -3.79 19.14
CA ALA A 175 -10.96 -3.44 19.13
C ALA A 175 -11.46 -2.89 20.46
N GLU A 176 -11.16 -3.61 21.54
CA GLU A 176 -11.66 -3.30 22.88
C GLU A 176 -11.01 -2.04 23.46
N SER A 177 -9.74 -1.77 23.14
CA SER A 177 -9.05 -0.57 23.60
C SER A 177 -9.40 0.69 22.78
N GLU A 178 -9.56 0.57 21.46
CA GLU A 178 -9.83 1.72 20.60
C GLU A 178 -11.31 2.12 20.57
N VAL A 179 -12.24 1.15 20.69
CA VAL A 179 -13.69 1.40 20.63
C VAL A 179 -14.42 0.62 21.74
N PRO A 180 -14.19 0.90 23.04
CA PRO A 180 -14.73 0.10 24.14
C PRO A 180 -16.27 0.08 24.18
N ASP A 181 -16.91 1.24 23.93
CA ASP A 181 -18.34 1.44 24.21
C ASP A 181 -19.27 1.31 22.99
N PHE A 182 -18.71 1.10 21.79
CA PHE A 182 -19.42 1.13 20.50
C PHE A 182 -20.09 2.49 20.19
N ASP A 183 -19.54 3.60 20.67
CA ASP A 183 -20.07 4.92 20.34
C ASP A 183 -19.73 5.30 18.90
N PHE A 184 -20.63 4.99 17.98
CA PHE A 184 -20.48 5.26 16.56
C PHE A 184 -20.26 6.75 16.27
N THR A 185 -20.99 7.62 16.96
CA THR A 185 -20.94 9.07 16.70
C THR A 185 -19.61 9.65 17.17
N SER A 186 -19.13 9.23 18.34
CA SER A 186 -17.84 9.66 18.87
C SER A 186 -16.68 9.21 17.96
N VAL A 187 -16.66 7.94 17.52
CA VAL A 187 -15.63 7.44 16.60
C VAL A 187 -15.66 8.19 15.26
N GLN A 188 -16.85 8.43 14.71
CA GLN A 188 -17.01 9.24 13.49
C GLN A 188 -16.50 10.67 13.65
N GLN A 189 -16.84 11.34 14.76
CA GLN A 189 -16.41 12.71 15.02
C GLN A 189 -14.90 12.80 15.26
N ALA A 190 -14.30 11.81 15.92
CA ALA A 190 -12.85 11.72 16.09
C ALA A 190 -12.15 11.59 14.74
N ALA A 191 -12.57 10.65 13.89
CA ALA A 191 -12.03 10.49 12.54
C ALA A 191 -12.21 11.77 11.69
N PHE A 192 -13.37 12.43 11.81
CA PHE A 192 -13.63 13.71 11.15
C PHE A 192 -12.70 14.83 11.61
N SER A 193 -12.42 14.89 12.91
CA SER A 193 -11.54 15.90 13.47
C SER A 193 -10.08 15.67 13.03
N GLU A 194 -9.62 14.42 13.00
CA GLU A 194 -8.29 14.07 12.50
C GLU A 194 -8.11 14.44 11.02
N TRP A 195 -9.09 14.11 10.17
CA TRP A 195 -9.05 14.48 8.76
C TRP A 195 -9.06 16.00 8.55
N ASN A 196 -9.87 16.75 9.32
CA ASN A 196 -9.89 18.20 9.19
C ASN A 196 -8.60 18.86 9.68
N GLU A 197 -7.95 18.33 10.71
CA GLU A 197 -6.63 18.82 11.13
C GLU A 197 -5.64 18.66 9.98
N LEU A 198 -5.53 17.45 9.43
CA LEU A 198 -4.59 17.14 8.36
C LEU A 198 -4.86 17.95 7.08
N LEU A 199 -6.10 17.89 6.57
CA LEU A 199 -6.47 18.60 5.33
C LEU A 199 -6.44 20.11 5.53
N GLY A 200 -6.71 20.59 6.76
CA GLY A 200 -6.67 22.00 7.12
C GLY A 200 -5.27 22.62 7.12
N ARG A 201 -4.19 21.81 7.02
CA ARG A 201 -2.81 22.30 6.89
C ARG A 201 -2.57 23.04 5.57
N VAL A 202 -3.38 22.78 4.55
CA VAL A 202 -3.35 23.51 3.28
C VAL A 202 -4.69 24.21 3.06
N GLN A 203 -4.67 25.53 3.08
CA GLN A 203 -5.85 26.36 2.86
C GLN A 203 -5.80 26.98 1.46
N VAL A 204 -6.83 26.74 0.66
CA VAL A 204 -6.99 27.32 -0.68
C VAL A 204 -8.02 28.43 -0.65
N GLN A 205 -7.82 29.48 -1.45
CA GLN A 205 -8.85 30.50 -1.68
C GLN A 205 -9.91 29.93 -2.62
N THR A 206 -11.17 29.99 -2.21
CA THR A 206 -12.30 29.42 -2.96
C THR A 206 -13.13 30.47 -3.69
N GLN A 207 -12.78 31.76 -3.56
CA GLN A 207 -13.48 32.83 -4.26
C GLN A 207 -13.28 32.67 -5.78
N ASP A 208 -14.37 32.68 -6.53
CA ASP A 208 -14.40 32.52 -8.00
C ASP A 208 -13.79 31.19 -8.49
N VAL A 209 -13.75 30.15 -7.64
CA VAL A 209 -13.34 28.79 -7.97
C VAL A 209 -14.56 27.86 -7.91
N GLU A 210 -14.71 26.99 -8.90
CA GLU A 210 -15.79 25.99 -8.91
C GLU A 210 -15.63 24.98 -7.78
N ASP A 211 -16.74 24.64 -7.09
CA ASP A 211 -16.74 23.70 -5.96
C ASP A 211 -16.12 22.34 -6.33
N GLU A 212 -16.33 21.86 -7.57
CA GLU A 212 -15.76 20.61 -8.07
C GLU A 212 -14.22 20.60 -8.07
N ILE A 213 -13.59 21.75 -8.32
CA ILE A 213 -12.13 21.88 -8.29
C ILE A 213 -11.62 21.81 -6.85
N VAL A 214 -12.33 22.45 -5.92
CA VAL A 214 -12.00 22.40 -4.49
C VAL A 214 -12.18 20.97 -3.96
N GLU A 215 -13.27 20.30 -4.35
CA GLU A 215 -13.52 18.89 -4.02
C GLU A 215 -12.43 17.97 -4.59
N LEU A 216 -12.04 18.17 -5.85
CA LEU A 216 -10.96 17.39 -6.48
C LEU A 216 -9.64 17.58 -5.72
N PHE A 217 -9.30 18.81 -5.32
CA PHE A 217 -8.10 19.09 -4.56
C PHE A 217 -8.09 18.35 -3.22
N TYR A 218 -9.10 18.53 -2.38
CA TYR A 218 -9.15 17.90 -1.06
C TYR A 218 -9.34 16.38 -1.13
N SER A 219 -10.05 15.87 -2.14
CA SER A 219 -10.13 14.43 -2.40
C SER A 219 -8.78 13.85 -2.80
N SER A 220 -7.99 14.58 -3.60
CA SER A 220 -6.64 14.16 -3.97
C SER A 220 -5.70 14.21 -2.77
N PHE A 221 -5.76 15.28 -1.97
CA PHE A 221 -4.98 15.41 -0.73
C PHE A 221 -5.33 14.28 0.25
N TYR A 222 -6.61 13.99 0.49
CA TYR A 222 -7.04 12.83 1.28
C TYR A 222 -6.38 11.52 0.81
N ARG A 223 -6.37 11.26 -0.50
CA ARG A 223 -5.76 10.04 -1.09
C ARG A 223 -4.26 9.93 -0.84
N THR A 224 -3.55 11.06 -0.73
CA THR A 224 -2.11 11.05 -0.41
C THR A 224 -1.80 10.54 1.00
N HIS A 225 -2.78 10.46 1.91
CA HIS A 225 -2.57 10.04 3.30
C HIS A 225 -3.17 8.67 3.63
N ILE A 226 -3.64 7.93 2.63
CA ILE A 226 -4.10 6.54 2.79
C ILE A 226 -2.91 5.56 2.84
N SER A 227 -1.83 5.87 2.12
CA SER A 227 -0.62 5.05 2.02
C SER A 227 0.63 5.96 1.98
N PRO A 228 1.75 5.57 2.62
CA PRO A 228 1.95 4.34 3.41
C PRO A 228 1.23 4.38 4.76
N ALA A 229 0.93 3.21 5.33
CA ALA A 229 0.10 3.05 6.52
C ALA A 229 0.93 2.73 7.77
N ASP A 230 0.54 3.31 8.91
CA ASP A 230 1.22 3.14 10.21
C ASP A 230 0.84 1.79 10.86
N TYR A 231 1.75 0.82 10.74
CA TYR A 231 1.65 -0.55 11.25
C TYR A 231 2.49 -0.77 12.52
N THR A 232 2.87 0.29 13.26
CA THR A 232 3.57 0.15 14.55
C THR A 232 2.81 -0.76 15.50
N GLY A 233 3.49 -1.82 15.97
CA GLY A 233 2.89 -2.84 16.84
C GLY A 233 2.07 -3.90 16.11
N GLU A 234 2.04 -3.90 14.77
CA GLU A 234 1.30 -4.85 13.94
C GLU A 234 2.19 -5.64 12.98
N ASN A 235 3.52 -5.54 13.08
CA ASN A 235 4.42 -6.37 12.27
C ASN A 235 5.05 -7.48 13.15
N PRO A 236 4.70 -8.77 12.93
CA PRO A 236 5.28 -9.87 13.71
C PRO A 236 6.79 -10.08 13.44
N LEU A 237 7.33 -9.48 12.39
CA LEU A 237 8.76 -9.52 12.02
C LEU A 237 9.54 -8.30 12.55
N TRP A 238 8.88 -7.35 13.21
CA TRP A 238 9.48 -6.13 13.74
C TRP A 238 9.64 -6.21 15.25
N ASN A 239 10.83 -6.59 15.71
CA ASN A 239 11.16 -6.64 17.14
C ASN A 239 11.70 -5.28 17.63
N SER A 240 10.85 -4.26 17.58
CA SER A 240 11.18 -2.91 18.03
C SER A 240 9.90 -2.15 18.42
N THR A 241 10.05 -1.14 19.29
CA THR A 241 8.99 -0.19 19.62
C THR A 241 8.95 1.01 18.66
N GLU A 242 9.94 1.13 17.78
CA GLU A 242 10.02 2.23 16.81
C GLU A 242 8.89 2.18 15.78
N PRO A 243 8.57 3.34 15.15
CA PRO A 243 7.61 3.41 14.06
C PRO A 243 7.83 2.34 12.99
N TYR A 244 6.75 1.70 12.54
CA TYR A 244 6.77 0.76 11.43
C TYR A 244 5.65 1.14 10.46
N TYR A 245 6.01 1.42 9.22
CA TYR A 245 5.10 1.74 8.12
C TYR A 245 5.16 0.65 7.06
N ASP A 246 4.02 0.38 6.43
CA ASP A 246 3.88 -0.63 5.38
C ASP A 246 2.92 -0.11 4.30
N SER A 247 2.44 -0.98 3.43
CA SER A 247 1.57 -0.63 2.31
C SER A 247 2.24 0.38 1.37
N PHE A 248 3.55 0.19 1.14
CA PHE A 248 4.28 0.81 0.05
C PHE A 248 3.84 0.12 -1.24
N TYR A 249 2.80 0.63 -1.90
CA TYR A 249 2.35 0.18 -3.21
C TYR A 249 3.31 0.68 -4.30
N CYS A 250 4.57 0.28 -4.13
CA CYS A 250 5.74 0.68 -4.87
C CYS A 250 6.12 2.16 -4.74
N ASN A 251 7.25 2.37 -4.05
CA ASN A 251 7.88 3.68 -4.00
C ASN A 251 8.27 4.22 -5.37
N TRP A 252 8.37 3.31 -6.36
CA TRP A 252 8.40 3.64 -7.78
C TRP A 252 7.40 4.73 -8.15
N ASP A 253 6.14 4.69 -7.72
CA ASP A 253 5.13 5.72 -8.01
C ASP A 253 5.28 6.96 -7.13
N THR A 254 5.39 6.72 -5.82
CA THR A 254 5.17 7.75 -4.79
C THR A 254 6.34 8.72 -4.64
N PHE A 255 7.57 8.34 -4.99
CA PHE A 255 8.73 9.24 -4.89
C PHE A 255 8.57 10.52 -5.72
N ARG A 256 7.78 10.48 -6.80
CA ARG A 256 7.68 11.58 -7.77
C ARG A 256 6.93 12.79 -7.25
N THR A 257 5.94 12.58 -6.38
CA THR A 257 5.02 13.65 -5.95
C THR A 257 4.57 13.53 -4.49
N LEU A 258 4.33 12.32 -4.00
CA LEU A 258 3.75 12.10 -2.68
C LEU A 258 4.67 12.67 -1.59
N TYR A 259 5.93 12.23 -1.55
CA TYR A 259 6.87 12.64 -0.51
C TYR A 259 7.30 14.09 -0.65
N SER A 260 7.39 14.60 -1.88
CA SER A 260 7.67 16.01 -2.11
C SER A 260 6.58 16.92 -1.59
N PHE A 261 5.31 16.51 -1.74
CA PHE A 261 4.18 17.22 -1.17
C PHE A 261 4.08 17.04 0.35
N MET A 262 4.30 15.83 0.87
CA MET A 262 4.34 15.52 2.31
C MET A 262 5.39 16.35 3.04
N ALA A 263 6.57 16.54 2.45
CA ALA A 263 7.62 17.40 3.01
C ALA A 263 7.14 18.84 3.27
N LEU A 264 6.13 19.35 2.56
CA LEU A 264 5.65 20.71 2.74
C LEU A 264 4.75 20.90 3.97
N HIS A 265 4.07 19.85 4.42
CA HIS A 265 2.99 19.99 5.41
C HIS A 265 2.99 18.90 6.51
N ASP A 266 3.78 17.85 6.37
CA ASP A 266 3.88 16.77 7.36
C ASP A 266 5.30 16.15 7.46
N PRO A 267 6.33 16.96 7.81
CA PRO A 267 7.70 16.46 7.95
C PRO A 267 7.85 15.45 9.10
N VAL A 268 6.95 15.45 10.09
CA VAL A 268 6.98 14.52 11.22
C VAL A 268 6.51 13.12 10.82
N ASN A 269 5.38 12.98 10.12
CA ASN A 269 5.02 11.66 9.60
C ASN A 269 6.00 11.20 8.52
N PHE A 270 6.56 12.11 7.71
CA PHE A 270 7.61 11.76 6.76
C PHE A 270 8.84 11.14 7.47
N SER A 271 9.33 11.75 8.56
CA SER A 271 10.47 11.20 9.30
C SER A 271 10.18 9.79 9.87
N ARG A 272 8.97 9.58 10.40
CA ARG A 272 8.52 8.27 10.92
C ARG A 272 8.44 7.19 9.84
N ILE A 273 8.08 7.54 8.61
CA ILE A 273 8.07 6.59 7.48
C ILE A 273 9.49 6.12 7.16
N LEU A 274 10.47 7.02 7.20
CA LEU A 274 11.86 6.70 6.86
C LEU A 274 12.54 5.81 7.89
N GLU A 275 12.24 5.98 9.17
CA GLU A 275 12.81 5.18 10.26
C GLU A 275 12.47 3.69 10.12
N CYS A 276 11.30 3.38 9.57
CA CYS A 276 10.89 2.01 9.23
C CYS A 276 11.76 1.35 8.13
N GLY A 277 12.44 2.15 7.30
CA GLY A 277 13.12 1.69 6.09
C GLY A 277 14.45 0.95 6.30
N LEU A 278 14.93 0.83 7.55
CA LEU A 278 16.25 0.27 7.86
C LEU A 278 16.27 -1.28 7.96
N LEU A 279 15.65 -1.96 7.00
CA LEU A 279 15.51 -3.44 6.97
C LEU A 279 16.59 -4.13 6.10
N GLY A 280 17.81 -3.61 6.12
CA GLY A 280 18.92 -4.05 5.27
C GLY A 280 18.97 -3.29 3.94
N TRP A 281 17.88 -3.30 3.18
CA TRP A 281 17.67 -2.47 1.98
C TRP A 281 16.47 -1.56 2.18
N LEU A 282 16.43 -0.44 1.44
CA LEU A 282 15.29 0.45 1.49
C LEU A 282 14.05 -0.26 0.93
N PRO A 283 12.88 -0.15 1.58
CA PRO A 283 11.66 -0.79 1.10
C PRO A 283 11.20 -0.13 -0.21
N GLU A 284 10.85 -0.96 -1.18
CA GLU A 284 10.26 -0.53 -2.47
C GLU A 284 8.77 -0.83 -2.52
N CYS A 285 8.43 -2.10 -2.76
CA CYS A 285 7.07 -2.60 -2.84
C CYS A 285 6.83 -3.58 -1.69
N ARG A 286 5.89 -3.24 -0.81
CA ARG A 286 5.51 -4.08 0.32
C ARG A 286 4.07 -3.80 0.72
N GLY A 287 3.34 -4.85 1.04
CA GLY A 287 2.00 -4.71 1.61
C GLY A 287 1.74 -5.84 2.60
N ALA A 288 1.08 -5.50 3.71
CA ALA A 288 0.71 -6.47 4.73
C ALA A 288 1.90 -7.29 5.23
N THR A 289 3.05 -6.65 5.48
CA THR A 289 4.31 -7.27 5.94
C THR A 289 5.01 -8.20 4.93
N ALA A 290 4.45 -8.38 3.73
CA ALA A 290 5.03 -9.20 2.66
C ALA A 290 5.62 -8.34 1.54
N GLN A 291 6.83 -8.69 1.10
CA GLN A 291 7.48 -8.05 -0.05
C GLN A 291 6.70 -8.33 -1.34
N GLN A 292 6.68 -7.33 -2.20
CA GLN A 292 6.07 -7.37 -3.53
C GLN A 292 7.15 -7.20 -4.59
N PHE A 293 6.83 -7.62 -5.82
CA PHE A 293 7.72 -7.40 -6.95
C PHE A 293 7.87 -5.92 -7.22
N ILE A 294 9.10 -5.47 -7.39
CA ILE A 294 9.39 -4.07 -7.65
C ILE A 294 9.04 -3.71 -9.10
N GLN A 295 8.47 -2.53 -9.29
CA GLN A 295 8.08 -2.00 -10.60
C GLN A 295 9.26 -1.39 -11.40
N GLY A 296 10.46 -1.41 -10.81
CA GLY A 296 11.69 -0.86 -11.35
C GLY A 296 12.40 0.07 -10.37
N GLY A 297 13.70 0.29 -10.62
CA GLY A 297 14.54 1.22 -9.85
C GLY A 297 14.79 0.80 -8.41
N SER A 298 15.44 1.68 -7.64
CA SER A 298 15.40 1.65 -6.18
C SER A 298 15.08 3.06 -5.69
N ASN A 299 13.77 3.32 -5.60
CA ASN A 299 13.17 4.63 -5.44
C ASN A 299 12.99 5.05 -3.96
N GLY A 300 13.41 4.23 -3.00
CA GLY A 300 13.69 4.64 -1.63
C GLY A 300 14.82 5.67 -1.56
N ASP A 301 15.80 5.59 -2.46
CA ASP A 301 16.92 6.54 -2.55
C ASP A 301 16.47 7.99 -2.75
N PRO A 302 15.65 8.33 -3.77
CA PRO A 302 15.18 9.70 -3.94
C PRO A 302 14.26 10.18 -2.81
N ILE A 303 13.46 9.30 -2.21
CA ILE A 303 12.60 9.65 -1.08
C ILE A 303 13.46 10.09 0.12
N LEU A 304 14.44 9.27 0.48
CA LEU A 304 15.34 9.56 1.59
C LEU A 304 16.25 10.75 1.26
N GLY A 305 16.70 10.86 0.00
CA GLY A 305 17.47 12.01 -0.47
C GLY A 305 16.71 13.33 -0.35
N GLU A 306 15.43 13.36 -0.71
CA GLU A 306 14.56 14.52 -0.54
C GLU A 306 14.43 14.94 0.93
N PHE A 307 14.24 13.97 1.83
CA PHE A 307 14.18 14.25 3.25
C PHE A 307 15.48 14.85 3.77
N PHE A 308 16.65 14.28 3.43
CA PHE A 308 17.93 14.80 3.91
C PHE A 308 18.20 16.23 3.46
N VAL A 309 18.06 16.48 2.17
CA VAL A 309 18.38 17.79 1.61
C VAL A 309 17.54 18.88 2.29
N LYS A 310 16.29 18.57 2.68
CA LYS A 310 15.38 19.51 3.33
C LYS A 310 15.50 19.55 4.86
N PHE A 311 15.78 18.42 5.51
CA PHE A 311 15.57 18.26 6.96
C PHE A 311 16.77 17.71 7.74
N HIS A 312 17.95 17.50 7.11
CA HIS A 312 19.12 16.97 7.84
C HIS A 312 19.52 17.83 9.06
N GLU A 313 19.37 19.16 8.99
CA GLU A 313 19.62 20.07 10.13
C GLU A 313 18.60 19.91 11.26
N HIS A 314 17.48 19.25 10.99
CA HIS A 314 16.39 18.97 11.92
C HIS A 314 16.30 17.48 12.30
N ALA A 315 17.29 16.67 11.93
CA ALA A 315 17.27 15.22 12.17
C ALA A 315 17.04 14.88 13.66
N ASP A 316 17.73 15.56 14.58
CA ASP A 316 17.56 15.36 16.02
C ASP A 316 16.15 15.72 16.50
N ALA A 317 15.58 16.81 15.98
CA ALA A 317 14.22 17.25 16.32
C ALA A 317 13.14 16.31 15.77
N LEU A 318 13.44 15.64 14.65
CA LEU A 318 12.57 14.67 13.99
C LEU A 318 12.82 13.22 14.45
N ASN A 319 13.70 13.03 15.44
CA ASN A 319 14.10 11.74 16.00
C ASN A 319 14.61 10.75 14.95
N VAL A 320 15.45 11.20 14.01
CA VAL A 320 16.01 10.33 12.96
C VAL A 320 17.53 10.34 12.98
N SER A 321 18.12 9.15 12.76
CA SER A 321 19.58 9.00 12.68
C SER A 321 20.09 9.40 11.30
N ALA A 322 20.68 10.60 11.18
CA ALA A 322 21.33 11.02 9.93
C ALA A 322 22.45 10.05 9.48
N SER A 323 23.21 9.48 10.40
CA SER A 323 24.21 8.45 10.04
C SER A 323 23.56 7.14 9.59
N GLY A 324 22.47 6.73 10.23
CA GLY A 324 21.76 5.49 9.90
C GLY A 324 21.10 5.57 8.53
N LEU A 325 20.42 6.69 8.24
CA LEU A 325 19.78 6.88 6.95
C LEU A 325 20.81 7.07 5.80
N TYR A 326 21.96 7.71 6.06
CA TYR A 326 23.05 7.74 5.06
C TYR A 326 23.64 6.35 4.81
N ALA A 327 23.82 5.54 5.86
CA ALA A 327 24.25 4.16 5.72
C ALA A 327 23.26 3.32 4.91
N ALA A 328 21.95 3.58 5.03
CA ALA A 328 20.93 2.91 4.24
C ALA A 328 21.03 3.22 2.74
N LEU A 329 21.26 4.49 2.37
CA LEU A 329 21.55 4.86 0.98
C LEU A 329 22.75 4.12 0.42
N LEU A 330 23.83 4.03 1.22
CA LEU A 330 25.04 3.33 0.80
C LEU A 330 24.80 1.82 0.65
N ALA A 331 24.05 1.21 1.56
CA ALA A 331 23.67 -0.20 1.47
C ALA A 331 22.87 -0.46 0.18
N ASP A 332 21.89 0.38 -0.13
CA ASP A 332 21.11 0.24 -1.35
C ASP A 332 21.95 0.45 -2.62
N ALA A 333 22.94 1.35 -2.56
CA ALA A 333 23.87 1.69 -3.63
C ALA A 333 24.98 0.69 -3.90
N GLU A 334 25.42 0.00 -2.87
CA GLU A 334 26.65 -0.79 -2.90
C GLU A 334 26.40 -2.27 -2.70
N ASP A 335 25.36 -2.66 -1.99
CA ASP A 335 25.11 -4.06 -1.65
C ASP A 335 23.97 -4.61 -2.50
N GLN A 336 24.28 -5.55 -3.39
CA GLN A 336 23.25 -6.22 -4.19
C GLN A 336 22.47 -7.21 -3.31
N PRO A 337 21.13 -7.13 -3.25
CA PRO A 337 20.33 -8.09 -2.51
C PRO A 337 20.32 -9.47 -3.18
N PRO A 338 20.05 -10.55 -2.42
CA PRO A 338 19.94 -11.90 -2.97
C PRO A 338 18.88 -12.01 -4.08
N ASN A 339 17.81 -11.23 -3.97
CA ASN A 339 16.76 -11.09 -4.98
C ASN A 339 16.41 -9.60 -5.11
N TRP A 340 16.89 -8.97 -6.18
CA TRP A 340 16.63 -7.55 -6.46
C TRP A 340 15.30 -7.31 -7.17
N ASP A 341 14.50 -8.35 -7.45
CA ASP A 341 13.12 -8.17 -7.91
C ASP A 341 12.18 -7.83 -6.72
N LEU A 342 12.66 -7.88 -5.47
CA LEU A 342 11.86 -7.66 -4.25
C LEU A 342 12.35 -6.49 -3.37
N GLN A 343 13.58 -6.03 -3.56
CA GLN A 343 14.21 -4.98 -2.75
C GLN A 343 15.51 -4.49 -3.39
N GLY A 344 15.96 -3.29 -3.03
CA GLY A 344 17.23 -2.71 -3.48
C GLY A 344 17.39 -2.74 -5.00
N ARG A 345 18.62 -2.97 -5.47
CA ARG A 345 18.95 -2.94 -6.91
C ARG A 345 20.01 -3.96 -7.32
N GLN A 346 20.09 -4.19 -8.63
CA GLN A 346 21.17 -4.95 -9.28
C GLN A 346 22.51 -4.18 -9.25
N ALA A 347 23.05 -3.94 -8.04
CA ALA A 347 24.17 -3.05 -7.80
C ALA A 347 25.50 -3.54 -8.42
N ASN A 348 25.75 -4.84 -8.49
CA ASN A 348 27.05 -5.36 -8.95
C ASN A 348 27.29 -5.05 -10.42
N THR A 349 26.30 -5.34 -11.27
CA THR A 349 26.37 -5.08 -12.71
C THR A 349 26.42 -3.58 -13.00
N TRP A 350 25.61 -2.77 -12.28
CA TRP A 350 25.62 -1.32 -12.40
C TRP A 350 27.00 -0.72 -12.08
N LYS A 351 27.65 -1.18 -10.99
CA LYS A 351 28.99 -0.72 -10.61
C LYS A 351 30.09 -1.19 -11.56
N ALA A 352 30.01 -2.44 -12.03
CA ALA A 352 31.06 -3.03 -12.86
C ALA A 352 31.07 -2.47 -14.29
N LEU A 353 29.89 -2.22 -14.86
CA LEU A 353 29.74 -1.87 -16.28
C LEU A 353 29.25 -0.44 -16.51
N GLY A 354 28.72 0.23 -15.49
CA GLY A 354 28.08 1.54 -15.62
C GLY A 354 26.85 1.51 -16.53
N MET A 355 26.20 0.36 -16.70
CA MET A 355 24.99 0.24 -17.50
C MET A 355 24.12 -0.87 -16.94
N HIS A 356 22.81 -0.79 -17.20
CA HIS A 356 21.91 -1.89 -16.91
C HIS A 356 21.82 -2.83 -18.11
N LEU A 357 21.94 -4.14 -17.86
CA LEU A 357 21.90 -5.17 -18.89
C LEU A 357 20.62 -6.01 -18.80
N THR A 358 20.20 -6.59 -19.93
CA THR A 358 19.13 -7.60 -19.98
C THR A 358 19.74 -8.96 -19.69
N ILE A 359 19.93 -9.25 -18.40
CA ILE A 359 20.52 -10.50 -17.93
C ILE A 359 19.69 -11.11 -16.81
N CYS A 360 19.70 -12.43 -16.76
CA CYS A 360 19.30 -13.21 -15.61
C CYS A 360 20.55 -13.61 -14.83
N GLU A 361 20.53 -13.46 -13.51
CA GLU A 361 21.50 -14.14 -12.63
C GLU A 361 20.75 -15.16 -11.76
N ALA A 362 21.46 -15.89 -10.91
CA ALA A 362 20.97 -17.12 -10.27
C ALA A 362 19.60 -17.01 -9.56
N ASN A 363 19.23 -15.81 -9.09
CA ASN A 363 18.08 -15.59 -8.21
C ASN A 363 17.09 -14.51 -8.68
N ALA A 364 17.34 -13.83 -9.79
CA ALA A 364 16.48 -12.76 -10.32
C ALA A 364 16.76 -12.48 -11.81
N CYS A 365 15.73 -12.02 -12.53
CA CYS A 365 15.76 -11.76 -13.97
C CYS A 365 15.11 -10.41 -14.26
N VAL A 366 15.84 -9.49 -14.88
CA VAL A 366 15.27 -8.17 -15.22
C VAL A 366 14.90 -8.10 -16.69
N SER A 367 13.63 -7.82 -16.97
CA SER A 367 13.11 -7.49 -18.31
C SER A 367 13.04 -5.97 -18.59
N LEU A 368 13.42 -5.11 -17.65
CA LEU A 368 13.08 -3.66 -17.63
C LEU A 368 14.25 -2.68 -17.81
N THR A 369 15.21 -3.02 -18.66
CA THR A 369 16.61 -2.56 -18.50
C THR A 369 16.88 -1.09 -18.80
N SER A 370 16.29 -0.53 -19.86
CA SER A 370 16.60 0.85 -20.27
C SER A 370 16.06 1.86 -19.27
N ARG A 371 14.90 1.54 -18.68
CA ARG A 371 14.23 2.36 -17.69
C ARG A 371 14.94 2.32 -16.34
N VAL A 372 15.31 1.12 -15.89
CA VAL A 372 16.01 0.95 -14.61
C VAL A 372 17.36 1.67 -14.61
N ALA A 373 18.04 1.76 -15.77
CA ALA A 373 19.26 2.56 -15.88
C ALA A 373 19.05 4.06 -15.54
N LEU A 374 17.92 4.65 -15.93
CA LEU A 374 17.58 6.03 -15.56
C LEU A 374 17.26 6.17 -14.08
N GLU A 375 16.52 5.21 -13.53
CA GLU A 375 16.12 5.27 -12.12
C GLU A 375 17.31 5.05 -11.18
N TYR A 376 18.22 4.13 -11.50
CA TYR A 376 19.47 3.98 -10.74
C TYR A 376 20.36 5.21 -10.87
N ALA A 377 20.44 5.81 -12.05
CA ALA A 377 21.15 7.08 -12.25
C ALA A 377 20.54 8.21 -11.42
N PHE A 378 19.22 8.27 -11.31
CA PHE A 378 18.54 9.26 -10.48
C PHE A 378 18.77 9.00 -8.99
N GLY A 379 18.72 7.75 -8.53
CA GLY A 379 19.11 7.38 -7.16
C GLY A 379 20.56 7.74 -6.84
N ASP A 380 21.50 7.50 -7.75
CA ASP A 380 22.88 7.94 -7.57
C ASP A 380 23.00 9.47 -7.52
N PHE A 381 22.21 10.19 -8.33
CA PHE A 381 22.15 11.64 -8.24
C PHE A 381 21.66 12.09 -6.87
N THR A 382 20.62 11.49 -6.30
CA THR A 382 20.11 11.89 -4.98
C THR A 382 21.13 11.60 -3.88
N ILE A 383 21.81 10.46 -3.91
CA ILE A 383 22.90 10.13 -2.99
C ILE A 383 24.04 11.16 -3.11
N SER A 384 24.37 11.60 -4.33
CA SER A 384 25.39 12.63 -4.54
C SER A 384 25.04 13.96 -3.87
N GLN A 385 23.76 14.33 -3.83
CA GLN A 385 23.27 15.54 -3.16
C GLN A 385 23.30 15.39 -1.65
N VAL A 386 22.91 14.21 -1.12
CA VAL A 386 23.02 13.92 0.32
C VAL A 386 24.48 13.96 0.78
N ALA A 387 25.38 13.29 0.06
CA ALA A 387 26.81 13.31 0.35
C ALA A 387 27.38 14.75 0.31
N LYS A 388 26.89 15.59 -0.60
CA LYS A 388 27.30 17.00 -0.70
C LYS A 388 26.88 17.81 0.54
N VAL A 389 25.63 17.69 1.00
CA VAL A 389 25.17 18.44 2.18
C VAL A 389 25.84 17.96 3.47
N LEU A 390 26.21 16.68 3.55
CA LEU A 390 26.96 16.11 4.68
C LEU A 390 28.48 16.37 4.61
N GLY A 391 28.98 16.95 3.51
CA GLY A 391 30.41 17.24 3.34
C GLY A 391 31.28 16.05 2.92
N PHE A 392 30.68 14.93 2.50
CA PHE A 392 31.38 13.75 1.98
C PHE A 392 31.77 13.94 0.50
N THR A 393 32.83 14.71 0.27
CA THR A 393 33.24 15.14 -1.08
C THR A 393 33.56 13.99 -2.04
N ASN A 394 34.18 12.91 -1.55
CA ASN A 394 34.54 11.75 -2.39
C ASN A 394 33.29 11.00 -2.85
N ASP A 395 32.35 10.77 -1.93
CA ASP A 395 31.09 10.09 -2.24
C ASP A 395 30.23 10.94 -3.17
N SER A 396 30.16 12.26 -2.92
CA SER A 396 29.46 13.19 -3.80
C SER A 396 29.98 13.13 -5.23
N ALA A 397 31.31 13.16 -5.43
CA ALA A 397 31.90 13.05 -6.76
C ALA A 397 31.68 11.66 -7.40
N LYS A 398 31.83 10.58 -6.62
CA LYS A 398 31.61 9.20 -7.07
C LYS A 398 30.19 9.00 -7.60
N TYR A 399 29.18 9.37 -6.81
CA TYR A 399 27.78 9.16 -7.18
C TYR A 399 27.31 10.15 -8.25
N ALA A 400 27.83 11.39 -8.28
CA ALA A 400 27.56 12.31 -9.39
C ALA A 400 28.09 11.78 -10.73
N GLN A 401 29.27 11.16 -10.73
CA GLN A 401 29.80 10.48 -11.92
C GLN A 401 28.94 9.28 -12.31
N ARG A 402 28.56 8.45 -11.32
CA ARG A 402 27.74 7.25 -11.56
C ARG A 402 26.33 7.58 -12.03
N ALA A 403 25.76 8.69 -11.58
CA ALA A 403 24.51 9.23 -12.10
C ALA A 403 24.59 9.54 -13.60
N GLY A 404 25.77 9.86 -14.15
CA GLY A 404 25.96 10.06 -15.58
C GLY A 404 25.84 8.78 -16.42
N ASN A 405 25.80 7.60 -15.81
CA ASN A 405 25.83 6.32 -16.51
C ASN A 405 24.57 6.00 -17.34
N PHE A 406 23.45 6.71 -17.16
CA PHE A 406 22.27 6.51 -17.99
C PHE A 406 22.58 6.65 -19.49
N VAL A 407 23.57 7.47 -19.85
CA VAL A 407 24.03 7.67 -21.24
C VAL A 407 24.49 6.37 -21.89
N ASN A 408 24.89 5.37 -21.11
CA ASN A 408 25.34 4.09 -21.65
C ASN A 408 24.18 3.25 -22.21
N ASN A 409 22.94 3.56 -21.86
CA ASN A 409 21.73 2.99 -22.45
C ASN A 409 21.01 3.96 -23.40
N TRP A 410 21.59 5.14 -23.67
CA TRP A 410 21.08 6.10 -24.64
C TRP A 410 21.67 5.85 -26.04
N ASN A 411 20.81 5.58 -27.02
CA ASN A 411 21.23 5.48 -28.41
C ASN A 411 20.86 6.76 -29.18
N PRO A 412 21.83 7.62 -29.55
CA PRO A 412 21.58 8.86 -30.27
C PRO A 412 21.03 8.64 -31.70
N ASP A 413 21.27 7.46 -32.28
CA ASP A 413 20.93 7.16 -33.67
C ASP A 413 19.53 6.53 -33.83
N THR A 414 18.88 6.15 -32.72
CA THR A 414 17.52 5.60 -32.77
C THR A 414 16.53 6.70 -33.10
N ALA A 415 15.86 6.58 -34.25
CA ALA A 415 14.82 7.49 -34.70
C ALA A 415 13.42 6.89 -34.55
N VAL A 416 12.41 7.74 -34.33
CA VAL A 416 11.01 7.30 -34.30
C VAL A 416 10.56 6.90 -35.72
N PRO A 417 10.02 5.69 -35.94
CA PRO A 417 9.53 5.29 -37.26
C PRO A 417 8.43 6.24 -37.76
N GLY A 418 8.60 6.75 -38.97
CA GLY A 418 7.72 7.76 -39.57
C GLY A 418 8.00 9.21 -39.16
N ARG A 419 8.94 9.44 -38.22
CA ARG A 419 9.38 10.76 -37.74
C ARG A 419 10.91 10.78 -37.55
N PRO A 420 11.68 10.72 -38.65
CA PRO A 420 13.15 10.66 -38.60
C PRO A 420 13.80 11.94 -38.03
N ASP A 421 13.02 13.01 -37.88
CA ASP A 421 13.41 14.25 -37.20
C ASP A 421 13.49 14.10 -35.67
N ILE A 422 12.88 13.04 -35.10
CA ILE A 422 12.95 12.72 -33.68
C ILE A 422 13.95 11.58 -33.50
N VAL A 423 15.14 11.92 -33.00
CA VAL A 423 16.28 11.01 -32.80
C VAL A 423 16.73 11.01 -31.35
N GLY A 424 17.40 9.93 -30.93
CA GLY A 424 17.88 9.75 -29.57
C GLY A 424 16.83 9.08 -28.70
N MET A 425 17.06 7.80 -28.39
CA MET A 425 16.16 7.04 -27.52
C MET A 425 16.96 6.16 -26.58
N MET A 426 16.46 6.01 -25.35
CA MET A 426 16.85 4.91 -24.48
C MET A 426 16.59 3.59 -25.19
N GLN A 427 17.55 2.67 -25.11
CA GLN A 427 17.50 1.36 -25.73
C GLN A 427 18.18 0.31 -24.84
N PRO A 428 17.67 -0.93 -24.81
CA PRO A 428 18.33 -2.00 -24.10
C PRO A 428 19.70 -2.26 -24.72
N ARG A 429 20.65 -2.71 -23.90
CA ARG A 429 22.02 -2.94 -24.32
C ARG A 429 22.51 -4.30 -23.86
N PHE A 430 23.16 -5.02 -24.77
CA PHE A 430 23.78 -6.30 -24.49
C PHE A 430 25.16 -6.09 -23.84
N ALA A 431 25.65 -7.13 -23.13
CA ALA A 431 26.96 -7.10 -22.48
C ALA A 431 28.14 -6.85 -23.44
N ASN A 432 27.98 -7.19 -24.72
CA ASN A 432 28.96 -6.91 -25.77
C ASN A 432 28.95 -5.44 -26.26
N GLY A 433 28.11 -4.59 -25.67
CA GLY A 433 27.99 -3.17 -26.00
C GLY A 433 27.05 -2.84 -27.17
N THR A 434 26.48 -3.83 -27.85
CA THR A 434 25.51 -3.60 -28.93
C THR A 434 24.11 -3.30 -28.38
N PHE A 435 23.37 -2.42 -29.06
CA PHE A 435 21.99 -2.12 -28.71
C PHE A 435 21.05 -3.24 -29.17
N ASN A 436 20.08 -3.58 -28.32
CA ASN A 436 18.93 -4.39 -28.69
C ASN A 436 17.80 -3.43 -29.07
N PHE A 437 17.46 -3.37 -30.36
CA PHE A 437 16.51 -2.37 -30.85
C PHE A 437 15.09 -2.65 -30.36
N THR A 438 14.47 -1.65 -29.74
CA THR A 438 13.04 -1.60 -29.41
C THR A 438 12.42 -0.41 -30.13
N ASP A 439 11.34 -0.65 -30.88
CA ASP A 439 10.61 0.40 -31.61
C ASP A 439 10.20 1.52 -30.64
N PRO A 440 10.57 2.79 -30.89
CA PRO A 440 10.22 3.91 -30.01
C PRO A 440 8.72 4.07 -29.70
N ARG A 441 7.84 3.51 -30.53
CA ARG A 441 6.39 3.54 -30.35
C ARG A 441 5.84 2.33 -29.59
N HIS A 442 6.66 1.31 -29.35
CA HIS A 442 6.25 0.12 -28.60
C HIS A 442 5.64 0.54 -27.25
N CYS A 443 4.52 -0.06 -26.83
CA CYS A 443 3.79 0.34 -25.60
C CYS A 443 3.19 1.75 -25.60
N SER A 444 3.08 2.41 -26.75
CA SER A 444 2.37 3.69 -26.87
C SER A 444 1.02 3.51 -27.57
N VAL A 445 0.20 4.56 -27.59
CA VAL A 445 -1.03 4.61 -28.40
C VAL A 445 -0.78 4.41 -29.91
N ASN A 446 0.47 4.54 -30.36
CA ASN A 446 0.91 4.32 -31.73
C ASN A 446 1.71 3.02 -31.91
N ASP A 447 1.66 2.10 -30.94
CA ASP A 447 2.32 0.80 -31.04
C ASP A 447 1.72 -0.02 -32.19
N PRO A 448 2.50 -0.36 -33.24
CA PRO A 448 2.00 -1.17 -34.34
C PRO A 448 1.56 -2.59 -33.92
N LEU A 449 2.05 -3.08 -32.78
CA LEU A 449 1.75 -4.42 -32.26
C LEU A 449 0.62 -4.41 -31.21
N GLN A 450 0.16 -3.23 -30.77
CA GLN A 450 -0.83 -3.08 -29.69
C GLN A 450 -0.48 -3.92 -28.44
N SER A 451 0.78 -3.84 -28.04
CA SER A 451 1.35 -4.71 -27.01
C SER A 451 0.77 -4.43 -25.63
N THR A 452 0.64 -5.48 -24.80
CA THR A 452 0.24 -5.34 -23.39
C THR A 452 1.51 -5.19 -22.53
N CYS A 453 1.86 -3.94 -22.22
CA CYS A 453 3.16 -3.61 -21.61
C CYS A 453 3.10 -3.47 -20.09
N PHE A 454 2.75 -4.59 -19.43
CA PHE A 454 2.80 -4.74 -17.98
C PHE A 454 3.92 -5.71 -17.60
N LEU A 455 4.24 -5.79 -16.31
CA LEU A 455 5.36 -6.56 -15.81
C LEU A 455 5.02 -8.04 -15.93
N ASN A 456 5.67 -8.71 -16.87
CA ASN A 456 5.51 -10.14 -17.06
C ASN A 456 6.83 -10.78 -17.50
N ALA A 457 6.91 -12.11 -17.34
CA ALA A 457 8.09 -12.90 -17.65
C ALA A 457 8.41 -13.00 -19.16
N VAL A 458 7.55 -12.47 -20.03
CA VAL A 458 7.69 -12.54 -21.50
C VAL A 458 8.24 -11.23 -22.08
N ASN A 459 8.22 -10.13 -21.32
CA ASN A 459 8.77 -8.86 -21.75
C ASN A 459 10.29 -9.01 -22.00
N THR A 460 10.71 -8.68 -23.21
CA THR A 460 12.13 -8.64 -23.63
C THR A 460 12.49 -7.29 -24.26
N ASP A 461 11.54 -6.35 -24.27
CA ASP A 461 11.64 -5.06 -24.94
C ASP A 461 12.42 -4.03 -24.10
N GLY A 462 12.61 -4.28 -22.80
CA GLY A 462 13.40 -3.43 -21.89
C GLY A 462 12.66 -2.23 -21.32
N PHE A 463 11.33 -2.18 -21.45
CA PHE A 463 10.46 -1.12 -20.95
C PHE A 463 9.30 -1.70 -20.13
N TYR A 464 8.74 -0.87 -19.25
CA TYR A 464 7.63 -1.21 -18.36
C TYR A 464 6.65 -0.05 -18.30
N GLU A 465 5.37 -0.32 -18.57
CA GLU A 465 4.27 0.66 -18.53
C GLU A 465 4.56 1.94 -19.32
N GLY A 466 5.39 1.83 -20.36
CA GLY A 466 5.88 2.98 -21.09
C GLY A 466 6.67 2.56 -22.31
N SER A 467 6.79 3.47 -23.24
CA SER A 467 7.52 3.32 -24.48
C SER A 467 8.92 3.91 -24.38
N PRO A 468 9.85 3.56 -25.30
CA PRO A 468 11.12 4.25 -25.36
C PRO A 468 10.96 5.76 -25.53
N ILE A 469 9.96 6.24 -26.28
CA ILE A 469 9.72 7.69 -26.42
C ILE A 469 9.27 8.35 -25.12
N VAL A 470 8.44 7.69 -24.30
CA VAL A 470 7.99 8.23 -23.01
C VAL A 470 9.14 8.24 -22.00
N VAL A 471 9.90 7.15 -21.92
CA VAL A 471 11.03 7.03 -20.99
C VAL A 471 12.16 7.99 -21.37
N SER A 472 12.41 8.19 -22.67
CA SER A 472 13.43 9.13 -23.16
C SER A 472 13.08 10.58 -22.93
N ALA A 473 11.79 10.92 -22.86
CA ALA A 473 11.34 12.27 -22.52
C ALA A 473 11.72 12.70 -21.09
N LEU A 474 12.08 11.76 -20.19
CA LEU A 474 12.57 12.10 -18.85
C LEU A 474 13.94 12.81 -18.86
N LEU A 475 14.66 12.77 -19.98
CA LEU A 475 15.99 13.38 -20.15
C LEU A 475 15.95 14.74 -20.86
N HIS A 476 14.82 15.08 -21.47
CA HIS A 476 14.59 16.33 -22.20
C HIS A 476 13.80 17.31 -21.35
#